data_AF-A0A7N2LWN6-F1
#
_entry.id   AF-A0A7N2LWN6-F1
#
_cell.length_a   1.000
_cell.length_b   1.000
_cell.length_c   1.000
_cell.angle_alpha   90.00
_cell.angle_beta   90.00
_cell.angle_gamma   90.00
#
_symmetry.space_group_name_H-M   'P 1'
#
loop_
_entity.id
_entity.type
_entity.pdbx_description
1 polymer ?
#
loop_
_entity_poly.entity_id
_entity_poly.type
_entity_poly.pdbx_seq_one_letter_code
_entity_poly.pdbx_strand_id
1 'polypeptide(L)'
;MKSIDKMMHAIVIRVNRIYVSDDDIAFWEEKEVRPTLTIDSMRDVLRVFINGKLIGSANLYSIWSFESEGSVIGHWVKVVQPVQFIKGYNDLLLLSQTVGLQNYGAFFEKDGAGFRGQIKLTGFRNGDIDLSKSSWTYQVGLKGEFLNIYTMEENEKAGWSDLTLDAIPTAFSWYKTYFNSPDGTEPVALDLGSMGKGQAWVNGHHIGRYWTLVAPKDGCQRICDYRGPYNSDKCTTNCGKPTQSCKIKNYPEINL
;
A
#
# COMPACT_ATOMS: atom_id res chain seq x y z
N MET A 1 -24.86 5.10 -5.05
CA MET A 1 -23.58 5.85 -5.04
C MET A 1 -22.44 4.91 -4.69
N LYS A 2 -21.36 4.84 -5.48
CA LYS A 2 -20.19 4.00 -5.19
C LYS A 2 -18.95 4.87 -5.10
N SER A 3 -18.20 4.70 -4.03
CA SER A 3 -16.89 5.32 -3.84
C SER A 3 -15.84 4.22 -3.75
N ILE A 4 -14.74 4.42 -4.45
CA ILE A 4 -13.58 3.54 -4.42
C ILE A 4 -12.46 4.35 -3.79
N ASP A 5 -12.01 3.93 -2.61
CA ASP A 5 -10.77 4.44 -2.03
C ASP A 5 -9.63 3.58 -2.55
N LYS A 6 -8.55 4.21 -2.99
CA LYS A 6 -7.26 3.54 -2.96
C LYS A 6 -6.71 3.60 -1.54
N MET A 7 -7.17 2.69 -0.67
CA MET A 7 -6.46 2.04 0.46
C MET A 7 -7.29 1.95 1.76
N MET A 8 -6.67 1.45 2.85
CA MET A 8 -7.21 0.52 3.85
C MET A 8 -7.27 1.06 5.29
N HIS A 9 -8.26 0.60 6.09
CA HIS A 9 -8.38 0.78 7.56
C HIS A 9 -7.26 0.17 8.44
N ALA A 10 -6.08 -0.10 7.88
CA ALA A 10 -4.88 -0.37 8.68
C ALA A 10 -3.67 0.27 8.03
N ILE A 11 -3.80 1.58 7.82
CA ILE A 11 -2.71 2.48 7.52
C ILE A 11 -2.30 3.20 8.80
N VAL A 12 -1.01 3.25 9.05
CA VAL A 12 -0.40 4.11 10.07
C VAL A 12 0.64 4.98 9.38
N ILE A 13 0.46 6.29 9.50
CA ILE A 13 1.37 7.30 8.98
C ILE A 13 2.22 7.81 10.15
N ARG A 14 3.54 7.77 9.99
CA ARG A 14 4.50 8.37 10.92
C ARG A 14 5.21 9.51 10.23
N VAL A 15 5.19 10.69 10.83
CA VAL A 15 5.86 11.88 10.31
C VAL A 15 6.94 12.34 11.28
N ASN A 16 8.12 12.63 10.74
CA ASN A 16 9.23 13.25 11.44
C ASN A 16 9.86 14.34 10.58
N ARG A 17 10.42 15.37 11.21
CA ARG A 17 11.02 16.50 10.53
C ARG A 17 12.54 16.45 10.66
N ILE A 18 13.23 16.40 9.52
CA ILE A 18 14.68 16.26 9.45
C ILE A 18 15.27 17.59 8.99
N TYR A 19 16.19 18.14 9.78
CA TYR A 19 16.96 19.31 9.36
C TYR A 19 18.22 18.88 8.62
N VAL A 20 18.48 19.51 7.48
CA VAL A 20 19.67 19.28 6.64
C VAL A 20 20.42 20.60 6.48
N SER A 21 21.70 20.60 6.85
CA SER A 21 22.55 21.79 6.75
C SER A 21 23.18 21.95 5.36
N ASP A 22 23.74 23.13 5.08
CA ASP A 22 24.55 23.35 3.87
C ASP A 22 25.76 22.40 3.82
N ASP A 23 26.37 22.15 4.97
CA ASP A 23 27.53 21.27 5.11
C ASP A 23 27.19 19.82 4.78
N ASP A 24 25.98 19.36 5.09
CA ASP A 24 25.52 18.00 4.73
C ASP A 24 25.37 17.86 3.21
N ILE A 25 24.78 18.87 2.55
CA ILE A 25 24.63 18.89 1.10
C ILE A 25 26.00 18.89 0.41
N ALA A 26 26.90 19.78 0.84
CA ALA A 26 28.26 19.84 0.31
C ALA A 26 29.02 18.53 0.52
N PHE A 27 28.85 17.88 1.68
CA PHE A 27 29.44 16.57 1.96
C PHE A 27 28.93 15.48 1.02
N TRP A 28 27.62 15.44 0.75
CA TRP A 28 27.01 14.47 -0.18
C TRP A 28 27.53 14.64 -1.61
N GLU A 29 27.67 15.89 -2.06
CA GLU A 29 28.21 16.22 -3.38
C GLU A 29 29.71 15.89 -3.48
N GLU A 30 30.52 16.29 -2.50
CA GLU A 30 31.99 16.10 -2.52
C GLU A 30 32.38 14.62 -2.40
N LYS A 31 31.67 13.85 -1.58
CA LYS A 31 31.97 12.43 -1.31
C LYS A 31 31.15 11.47 -2.15
N GLU A 32 30.29 11.97 -3.04
CA GLU A 32 29.32 11.18 -3.82
C GLU A 32 28.46 10.25 -2.94
N VAL A 33 28.13 10.69 -1.72
CA VAL A 33 27.34 9.92 -0.75
C VAL A 33 25.86 10.22 -0.95
N ARG A 34 25.03 9.17 -0.96
CA ARG A 34 23.57 9.31 -0.97
C ARG A 34 23.01 9.02 0.42
N PRO A 35 22.31 9.98 1.06
CA PRO A 35 21.68 9.71 2.33
C PRO A 35 20.64 8.60 2.16
N THR A 36 20.60 7.69 3.14
CA THR A 36 19.81 6.46 3.02
C THR A 36 19.00 6.20 4.28
N LEU A 37 17.71 5.96 4.11
CA LEU A 37 16.83 5.48 5.16
C LEU A 37 17.03 3.97 5.34
N THR A 38 17.30 3.56 6.57
CA THR A 38 17.39 2.15 6.95
C THR A 38 16.35 1.84 8.03
N ILE A 39 15.62 0.74 7.86
CA ILE A 39 14.68 0.20 8.85
C ILE A 39 15.03 -1.27 9.01
N ASP A 40 15.33 -1.69 10.24
CA ASP A 40 15.78 -3.05 10.50
C ASP A 40 14.80 -4.10 10.01
N SER A 41 13.51 -3.88 10.26
CA SER A 41 12.47 -4.81 9.83
C SER A 41 11.11 -4.11 9.68
N MET A 42 10.44 -4.35 8.56
CA MET A 42 9.07 -3.91 8.31
C MET A 42 8.18 -5.09 7.87
N ARG A 43 6.88 -4.98 8.12
CA ARG A 43 5.89 -5.96 7.67
C ARG A 43 4.85 -5.33 6.73
N ASP A 44 4.44 -6.14 5.76
CA ASP A 44 3.38 -5.96 4.77
C ASP A 44 3.68 -4.92 3.68
N VAL A 45 3.47 -3.63 3.95
CA VAL A 45 3.72 -2.56 2.96
C VAL A 45 4.26 -1.32 3.66
N LEU A 46 5.34 -0.75 3.12
CA LEU A 46 5.89 0.55 3.50
C LEU A 46 5.97 1.43 2.26
N ARG A 47 5.51 2.67 2.38
CA ARG A 47 5.77 3.73 1.41
C ARG A 47 6.47 4.88 2.11
N VAL A 48 7.50 5.41 1.47
CA VAL A 48 8.34 6.48 2.03
C VAL A 48 8.14 7.75 1.22
N PHE A 49 7.89 8.84 1.91
CA PHE A 49 7.67 10.15 1.32
C PHE A 49 8.68 11.14 1.88
N ILE A 50 9.24 11.97 1.00
CA ILE A 50 10.06 13.11 1.36
C ILE A 50 9.40 14.35 0.79
N ASN A 51 9.08 15.33 1.66
CA ASN A 51 8.45 16.60 1.28
C ASN A 51 7.19 16.40 0.42
N GLY A 52 6.36 15.42 0.80
CA GLY A 52 5.11 15.09 0.10
C GLY A 52 5.25 14.28 -1.19
N LYS A 53 6.48 13.97 -1.63
CA LYS A 53 6.73 13.14 -2.82
C LYS A 53 7.05 11.71 -2.43
N LEU A 54 6.36 10.75 -3.04
CA LEU A 54 6.69 9.33 -2.94
C LEU A 54 8.06 9.13 -3.60
N ILE A 55 9.02 8.54 -2.87
CA ILE A 55 10.36 8.31 -3.43
C ILE A 55 10.36 7.12 -4.38
N GLY A 56 11.13 7.15 -5.47
CA GLY A 56 11.28 6.00 -6.36
C GLY A 56 12.08 4.85 -5.72
N SER A 57 11.78 3.61 -6.10
CA SER A 57 12.46 2.41 -5.59
C SER A 57 13.91 2.40 -6.07
N ALA A 58 14.88 2.47 -5.15
CA ALA A 58 16.28 2.22 -5.44
C ALA A 58 16.71 0.97 -4.66
N ASN A 59 16.96 -0.11 -5.42
CA ASN A 59 17.64 -1.35 -5.03
C ASN A 59 17.14 -2.05 -3.75
N LEU A 60 15.93 -2.63 -3.81
CA LEU A 60 15.53 -3.65 -2.83
C LEU A 60 16.05 -5.02 -3.27
N TYR A 61 17.10 -5.49 -2.60
CA TYR A 61 17.40 -6.92 -2.48
C TYR A 61 16.31 -7.56 -1.59
N SER A 62 15.08 -7.67 -2.11
CA SER A 62 14.04 -8.53 -1.53
C SER A 62 13.15 -9.02 -2.66
N ILE A 63 13.24 -10.33 -2.87
CA ILE A 63 12.46 -11.15 -3.80
C ILE A 63 10.97 -10.80 -3.66
N TRP A 64 10.27 -10.73 -4.81
CA TRP A 64 8.85 -10.33 -5.02
C TRP A 64 8.58 -8.83 -5.27
N SER A 65 9.44 -8.19 -6.07
CA SER A 65 9.23 -6.84 -6.61
C SER A 65 8.15 -6.84 -7.70
N PHE A 66 6.88 -6.65 -7.33
CA PHE A 66 5.90 -6.07 -8.25
C PHE A 66 6.00 -4.55 -8.18
N GLU A 67 6.45 -3.98 -9.30
CA GLU A 67 6.75 -2.57 -9.56
C GLU A 67 5.69 -1.63 -8.98
N SER A 68 5.95 -1.10 -7.80
CA SER A 68 5.47 0.24 -7.47
C SER A 68 6.62 1.00 -6.82
N GLU A 69 7.07 2.02 -7.53
CA GLU A 69 8.11 2.95 -7.13
C GLU A 69 7.88 3.39 -5.67
N GLY A 70 8.87 3.20 -4.79
CA GLY A 70 8.80 3.64 -3.38
C GLY A 70 8.06 2.76 -2.40
N SER A 71 7.67 1.56 -2.80
CA SER A 71 6.95 0.62 -1.94
C SER A 71 7.82 -0.59 -1.60
N VAL A 72 8.04 -0.84 -0.31
CA VAL A 72 8.61 -2.11 0.18
C VAL A 72 7.48 -3.04 0.58
N ILE A 73 7.51 -4.28 0.11
CA ILE A 73 6.52 -5.31 0.43
C ILE A 73 7.26 -6.53 0.97
N GLY A 74 6.86 -7.06 2.12
CA GLY A 74 7.50 -8.25 2.67
C GLY A 74 7.07 -8.59 4.09
N HIS A 75 7.52 -9.74 4.57
CA HIS A 75 7.29 -10.20 5.94
C HIS A 75 8.58 -10.03 6.75
N TRP A 76 8.61 -9.02 7.62
CA TRP A 76 9.76 -8.66 8.47
C TRP A 76 11.07 -8.42 7.71
N VAL A 77 11.00 -7.70 6.60
CA VAL A 77 12.14 -7.42 5.71
C VAL A 77 12.87 -6.13 6.10
N LYS A 78 14.20 -6.12 5.91
CA LYS A 78 15.01 -4.92 6.09
C LYS A 78 14.75 -3.94 4.95
N VAL A 79 14.64 -2.66 5.29
CA VAL A 79 14.53 -1.56 4.32
C VAL A 79 15.87 -0.85 4.24
N VAL A 80 16.36 -0.66 3.02
CA VAL A 80 17.50 0.20 2.71
C VAL A 80 17.08 1.01 1.50
N GLN A 81 16.79 2.30 1.71
CA GLN A 81 16.15 3.12 0.71
C GLN A 81 16.85 4.49 0.65
N PRO A 82 17.59 4.77 -0.44
CA PRO A 82 18.13 6.09 -0.71
C PRO A 82 17.02 7.17 -0.70
N VAL A 83 17.33 8.31 -0.12
CA VAL A 83 16.42 9.47 0.01
C VAL A 83 17.10 10.72 -0.54
N GLN A 84 16.31 11.70 -0.94
CA GLN A 84 16.81 12.99 -1.42
C GLN A 84 16.20 14.10 -0.58
N PHE A 85 17.04 14.76 0.20
CA PHE A 85 16.65 15.92 0.99
C PHE A 85 17.08 17.22 0.30
N ILE A 86 16.40 18.31 0.62
CA ILE A 86 16.82 19.67 0.29
C ILE A 86 17.41 20.35 1.52
N LYS A 87 18.17 21.43 1.33
CA LYS A 87 18.63 22.27 2.43
C LYS A 87 17.46 22.73 3.31
N GLY A 88 17.66 22.69 4.63
CA GLY A 88 16.68 23.11 5.63
C GLY A 88 15.82 21.97 6.14
N TYR A 89 14.58 22.28 6.52
CA TYR A 89 13.67 21.28 7.08
C TYR A 89 12.97 20.47 5.99
N ASN A 90 13.01 19.15 6.17
CA ASN A 90 12.37 18.18 5.31
C ASN A 90 11.38 17.34 6.11
N ASP A 91 10.24 17.03 5.49
CA ASP A 91 9.26 16.12 6.08
C ASP A 91 9.53 14.70 5.59
N LEU A 92 9.89 13.83 6.53
CA LEU A 92 9.98 12.39 6.33
C LEU A 92 8.68 11.75 6.78
N LEU A 93 7.95 11.15 5.84
CA LEU A 93 6.71 10.44 6.13
C LEU A 93 6.86 8.97 5.76
N LEU A 94 6.61 8.11 6.75
CA LEU A 94 6.58 6.65 6.61
C LEU A 94 5.13 6.19 6.70
N LEU A 95 4.61 5.64 5.61
CA LEU A 95 3.28 5.06 5.56
C LEU A 95 3.40 3.54 5.63
N SER A 96 2.97 2.96 6.75
CA SER A 96 2.83 1.51 6.88
C SER A 96 1.39 1.10 6.59
N GLN A 97 1.22 0.07 5.77
CA GLN A 97 -0.08 -0.55 5.50
C GLN A 97 0.02 -2.03 5.81
N THR A 98 -0.88 -2.53 6.66
CA THR A 98 -1.00 -3.98 6.89
C THR A 98 -1.85 -4.63 5.80
N VAL A 99 -1.69 -5.93 5.55
CA VAL A 99 -2.52 -6.68 4.59
C VAL A 99 -3.12 -7.90 5.29
N GLY A 100 -3.84 -7.62 6.36
CA GLY A 100 -4.33 -8.64 7.28
C GLY A 100 -3.31 -8.94 8.38
N LEU A 101 -3.74 -9.71 9.37
CA LEU A 101 -2.90 -10.17 10.46
C LEU A 101 -2.66 -11.67 10.31
N GLN A 102 -1.58 -12.15 10.92
CA GLN A 102 -1.31 -13.59 10.98
C GLN A 102 -2.50 -14.30 11.64
N ASN A 103 -2.99 -15.36 11.00
CA ASN A 103 -4.22 -16.06 11.40
C ASN A 103 -4.01 -17.56 11.70
N TYR A 104 -2.78 -18.06 11.65
CA TYR A 104 -2.43 -19.45 11.96
C TYR A 104 -0.97 -19.56 12.43
N GLY A 105 -0.68 -20.58 13.25
CA GLY A 105 0.65 -20.87 13.80
C GLY A 105 0.70 -20.81 15.33
N ALA A 106 1.83 -21.14 15.94
CA ALA A 106 2.01 -20.93 17.38
C ALA A 106 2.33 -19.44 17.65
N PHE A 107 1.69 -18.86 18.67
CA PHE A 107 1.92 -17.48 19.12
C PHE A 107 1.73 -16.40 18.04
N PHE A 108 0.82 -16.61 17.09
CA PHE A 108 0.60 -15.66 15.98
C PHE A 108 0.13 -14.28 16.46
N GLU A 109 -0.48 -14.19 17.63
CA GLU A 109 -0.86 -12.94 18.29
C GLU A 109 0.35 -12.04 18.61
N LYS A 110 1.56 -12.63 18.75
CA LYS A 110 2.80 -11.90 19.02
C LYS A 110 3.51 -11.40 17.75
N ASP A 111 3.05 -11.82 16.57
CA ASP A 111 3.66 -11.41 15.32
C ASP A 111 3.44 -9.90 15.08
N GLY A 112 2.21 -9.40 15.19
CA GLY A 112 1.93 -7.96 15.04
C GLY A 112 2.28 -7.41 13.65
N ALA A 113 2.40 -6.09 13.49
CA ALA A 113 2.70 -5.46 12.19
C ALA A 113 3.39 -4.10 12.34
N GLY A 114 3.83 -3.51 11.23
CA GLY A 114 4.51 -2.22 11.20
C GLY A 114 6.04 -2.34 11.15
N PHE A 115 6.75 -1.63 12.02
CA PHE A 115 8.20 -1.58 12.06
C PHE A 115 8.74 -2.22 13.35
N ARG A 116 9.85 -2.94 13.23
CA ARG A 116 10.63 -3.52 14.34
C ARG A 116 12.10 -3.12 14.20
N GLY A 117 12.76 -2.98 15.35
CA GLY A 117 14.17 -2.58 15.42
C GLY A 117 14.36 -1.08 15.17
N GLN A 118 15.56 -0.74 14.69
CA GLN A 118 16.01 0.64 14.54
C GLN A 118 15.54 1.24 13.20
N ILE A 119 15.29 2.55 13.23
CA ILE A 119 15.08 3.39 12.05
C ILE A 119 16.21 4.41 12.05
N LYS A 120 17.05 4.43 11.00
CA LYS A 120 18.18 5.37 10.91
C LYS A 120 18.26 6.05 9.56
N LEU A 121 18.80 7.25 9.55
CA LEU A 121 19.32 7.89 8.34
C LEU A 121 20.83 7.80 8.35
N THR A 122 21.40 7.23 7.30
CA THR A 122 22.86 7.08 7.14
C THR A 122 23.39 8.02 6.08
N GLY A 123 24.70 8.27 6.11
CA GLY A 123 25.40 9.09 5.11
C GLY A 123 25.39 10.59 5.40
N PHE A 124 24.94 11.03 6.57
CA PHE A 124 25.10 12.42 7.03
C PHE A 124 26.55 12.68 7.47
N ARG A 125 26.99 13.95 7.38
CA ARG A 125 28.38 14.33 7.67
C ARG A 125 28.79 13.99 9.10
N ASN A 126 27.89 14.21 10.05
CA ASN A 126 28.14 13.98 11.49
C ASN A 126 27.84 12.53 11.94
N GLY A 127 27.73 11.59 10.99
CA GLY A 127 27.39 10.20 11.25
C GLY A 127 25.89 9.90 11.14
N ASP A 128 25.52 8.68 11.46
CA ASP A 128 24.15 8.20 11.33
C ASP A 128 23.21 8.86 12.34
N ILE A 129 22.01 9.23 11.89
CA ILE A 129 20.94 9.78 12.73
C ILE A 129 20.00 8.63 13.10
N ASP A 130 19.94 8.28 14.39
CA ASP A 130 18.98 7.31 14.91
C ASP A 130 17.61 7.96 15.16
N LEU A 131 16.63 7.60 14.33
CA LEU A 131 15.26 8.09 14.41
C LEU A 131 14.37 7.25 15.33
N SER A 132 14.88 6.15 15.89
CA SER A 132 14.10 5.23 16.72
C SER A 132 13.60 5.88 18.01
N LYS A 133 14.34 6.87 18.52
CA LYS A 133 14.00 7.65 19.72
C LYS A 133 13.53 9.07 19.42
N SER A 134 13.41 9.42 18.14
CA SER A 134 12.91 10.74 17.73
C SER A 134 11.42 10.88 18.04
N SER A 135 10.97 12.13 18.15
CA SER A 135 9.53 12.42 18.28
C SER A 135 8.83 12.21 16.95
N TRP A 136 7.90 11.26 16.89
CA TRP A 136 7.09 10.98 15.71
C TRP A 136 5.66 11.49 15.91
N THR A 137 5.10 12.10 14.87
CA THR A 137 3.66 12.35 14.79
C THR A 137 2.99 11.15 14.13
N TYR A 138 1.90 10.67 14.73
CA TYR A 138 1.16 9.51 14.26
C TYR A 138 -0.21 9.92 13.76
N GLN A 139 -0.60 9.39 12.60
CA GLN A 139 -1.96 9.45 12.10
C GLN A 139 -2.42 8.04 11.73
N VAL A 140 -3.60 7.66 12.22
CA VAL A 140 -4.25 6.40 11.89
C VAL A 140 -5.24 6.64 10.76
N GLY A 141 -5.17 5.81 9.71
CA GLY A 141 -6.04 5.89 8.55
C GLY A 141 -5.77 7.09 7.64
N LEU A 142 -6.52 7.12 6.54
CA LEU A 142 -6.48 8.19 5.56
C LEU A 142 -7.50 9.29 5.86
N LYS A 143 -7.21 10.50 5.39
CA LYS A 143 -8.11 11.66 5.58
C LYS A 143 -9.52 11.40 5.02
N GLY A 144 -9.63 10.75 3.86
CA GLY A 144 -10.92 10.40 3.28
C GLY A 144 -11.73 9.40 4.12
N GLU A 145 -11.04 8.44 4.76
CA GLU A 145 -11.68 7.51 5.70
C GLU A 145 -12.18 8.26 6.94
N PHE A 146 -11.37 9.15 7.51
CA PHE A 146 -11.76 9.97 8.66
C PHE A 146 -12.97 10.89 8.36
N LEU A 147 -13.02 11.45 7.16
CA LEU A 147 -14.12 12.28 6.69
C LEU A 147 -15.33 11.46 6.21
N ASN A 148 -15.26 10.13 6.25
CA ASN A 148 -16.34 9.23 5.85
C ASN A 148 -16.91 9.50 4.45
N ILE A 149 -16.08 9.91 3.48
CA ILE A 149 -16.53 10.33 2.13
C ILE A 149 -17.15 9.18 1.30
N TYR A 150 -17.08 7.95 1.81
CA TYR A 150 -17.78 6.79 1.28
C TYR A 150 -19.27 6.74 1.66
N THR A 151 -19.72 7.53 2.65
CA THR A 151 -21.13 7.63 3.07
C THR A 151 -21.91 8.61 2.19
N MET A 152 -23.22 8.41 2.03
CA MET A 152 -24.05 9.26 1.16
C MET A 152 -24.07 10.73 1.56
N GLU A 153 -24.06 11.02 2.87
CA GLU A 153 -24.13 12.40 3.36
C GLU A 153 -22.81 13.16 3.18
N GLU A 154 -21.68 12.56 3.59
CA GLU A 154 -20.39 13.25 3.57
C GLU A 154 -19.77 13.33 2.17
N ASN A 155 -20.15 12.42 1.27
CA ASN A 155 -19.63 12.39 -0.09
C ASN A 155 -19.90 13.70 -0.85
N GLU A 156 -21.10 14.27 -0.71
CA GLU A 156 -21.49 15.51 -1.40
C GLU A 156 -20.73 16.74 -0.87
N LYS A 157 -20.14 16.64 0.33
CA LYS A 157 -19.34 17.71 0.96
C LYS A 157 -17.87 17.69 0.48
N ALA A 158 -17.43 16.63 -0.20
CA ALA A 158 -16.07 16.51 -0.69
C ALA A 158 -15.86 17.27 -2.01
N GLY A 159 -14.70 17.91 -2.17
CA GLY A 159 -14.32 18.65 -3.38
C GLY A 159 -13.92 17.71 -4.53
N TRP A 160 -14.90 17.04 -5.13
CA TRP A 160 -14.69 16.17 -6.29
C TRP A 160 -14.31 16.98 -7.54
N SER A 161 -13.49 16.36 -8.38
CA SER A 161 -13.16 16.84 -9.72
C SER A 161 -13.42 15.74 -10.74
N ASP A 162 -13.90 16.10 -11.92
CA ASP A 162 -14.08 15.16 -13.01
C ASP A 162 -12.75 14.56 -13.48
N LEU A 163 -12.78 13.29 -13.85
CA LEU A 163 -11.64 12.59 -14.41
C LEU A 163 -11.50 12.94 -15.88
N THR A 164 -10.33 13.43 -16.28
CA THR A 164 -9.97 13.62 -17.69
C THR A 164 -9.33 12.36 -18.25
N LEU A 165 -9.44 12.12 -19.56
CA LEU A 165 -8.81 10.94 -20.19
C LEU A 165 -7.28 10.92 -20.02
N ASP A 166 -6.66 12.10 -19.96
CA ASP A 166 -5.22 12.26 -19.80
C ASP A 166 -4.79 12.31 -18.32
N ALA A 167 -5.72 12.07 -17.38
CA ALA A 167 -5.42 12.10 -15.96
C ALA A 167 -4.44 10.97 -15.61
N ILE A 168 -3.24 11.34 -15.16
CA ILE A 168 -2.25 10.39 -14.66
C ILE A 168 -2.76 9.81 -13.33
N PRO A 169 -2.90 8.48 -13.20
CA PRO A 169 -3.31 7.85 -11.95
C PRO A 169 -2.33 8.22 -10.82
N THR A 170 -2.84 8.85 -9.77
CA THR A 170 -2.05 9.13 -8.57
C THR A 170 -2.20 8.03 -7.53
N ALA A 171 -1.26 7.98 -6.58
CA ALA A 171 -1.41 7.22 -5.36
C ALA A 171 -2.37 7.94 -4.40
N PHE A 172 -3.08 7.19 -3.55
CA PHE A 172 -3.98 7.75 -2.53
C PHE A 172 -5.14 8.60 -3.08
N SER A 173 -5.69 8.21 -4.23
CA SER A 173 -6.85 8.87 -4.84
C SER A 173 -8.15 8.16 -4.48
N TRP A 174 -9.19 8.98 -4.28
CA TRP A 174 -10.57 8.52 -4.18
C TRP A 174 -11.26 8.69 -5.53
N TYR A 175 -12.06 7.71 -5.91
CA TYR A 175 -12.89 7.73 -7.10
C TYR A 175 -14.36 7.56 -6.70
N LYS A 176 -15.25 8.14 -7.49
CA LYS A 176 -16.70 8.11 -7.28
C LYS A 176 -17.39 7.85 -8.59
N THR A 177 -18.43 7.04 -8.57
CA THR A 177 -19.31 6.84 -9.72
C THR A 177 -20.73 6.46 -9.30
N TYR A 178 -21.66 6.63 -10.24
CA TYR A 178 -23.06 6.21 -10.14
C TYR A 178 -23.38 5.29 -11.31
N PHE A 179 -24.15 4.26 -11.03
CA PHE A 179 -24.58 3.25 -12.00
C PHE A 179 -25.93 2.71 -11.47
N ASN A 180 -26.79 2.27 -12.37
CA ASN A 180 -28.06 1.64 -12.00
C ASN A 180 -27.82 0.18 -11.63
N SER A 181 -28.67 -0.39 -10.76
CA SER A 181 -28.66 -1.84 -10.56
C SER A 181 -28.89 -2.55 -11.90
N PRO A 182 -28.11 -3.59 -12.22
CA PRO A 182 -28.45 -4.45 -13.34
C PRO A 182 -29.75 -5.21 -13.07
N ASP A 183 -30.46 -5.58 -14.13
CA ASP A 183 -31.68 -6.36 -14.04
C ASP A 183 -31.39 -7.83 -13.65
N GLY A 184 -32.33 -8.46 -12.96
CA GLY A 184 -32.28 -9.88 -12.59
C GLY A 184 -31.85 -10.14 -11.14
N THR A 185 -31.69 -11.42 -10.81
CA THR A 185 -31.34 -11.90 -9.45
C THR A 185 -29.95 -12.55 -9.40
N GLU A 186 -29.22 -12.51 -10.51
CA GLU A 186 -27.90 -13.13 -10.61
C GLU A 186 -26.86 -12.37 -9.79
N PRO A 187 -25.86 -13.06 -9.21
CA PRO A 187 -24.79 -12.41 -8.47
C PRO A 187 -24.04 -11.39 -9.33
N VAL A 188 -23.81 -10.20 -8.77
CA VAL A 188 -23.06 -9.15 -9.44
C VAL A 188 -21.65 -9.00 -8.86
N ALA A 189 -20.73 -8.56 -9.71
CA ALA A 189 -19.38 -8.25 -9.31
C ALA A 189 -18.91 -6.91 -9.88
N LEU A 190 -18.01 -6.25 -9.16
CA LEU A 190 -17.23 -5.15 -9.73
C LEU A 190 -15.91 -5.70 -10.27
N ASP A 191 -15.66 -5.47 -11.55
CA ASP A 191 -14.34 -5.68 -12.14
C ASP A 191 -13.45 -4.49 -11.79
N LEU A 192 -12.40 -4.77 -11.03
CA LEU A 192 -11.39 -3.82 -10.58
C LEU A 192 -10.01 -4.19 -11.16
N GLY A 193 -9.96 -5.01 -12.21
CA GLY A 193 -8.72 -5.49 -12.82
C GLY A 193 -7.88 -4.40 -13.48
N SER A 194 -8.47 -3.26 -13.86
CA SER A 194 -7.73 -2.07 -14.33
C SER A 194 -7.23 -1.18 -13.19
N MET A 195 -7.64 -1.46 -11.95
CA MET A 195 -7.20 -0.74 -10.76
C MET A 195 -5.93 -1.39 -10.19
N GLY A 196 -5.28 -0.71 -9.24
CA GLY A 196 -4.12 -1.24 -8.54
C GLY A 196 -4.50 -1.95 -7.23
N LYS A 197 -4.48 -1.20 -6.13
CA LYS A 197 -4.82 -1.67 -4.79
C LYS A 197 -5.72 -0.66 -4.09
N GLY A 198 -6.72 -1.13 -3.36
CA GLY A 198 -7.61 -0.26 -2.62
C GLY A 198 -8.72 -0.99 -1.86
N GLN A 199 -9.74 -0.24 -1.53
CA GLN A 199 -11.00 -0.64 -0.93
C GLN A 199 -12.15 -0.09 -1.79
N ALA A 200 -13.30 -0.73 -1.74
CA ALA A 200 -14.48 -0.23 -2.43
C ALA A 200 -15.69 -0.20 -1.50
N TRP A 201 -16.58 0.76 -1.76
CA TRP A 201 -17.84 0.94 -1.06
C TRP A 201 -18.99 1.06 -2.04
N VAL A 202 -20.13 0.52 -1.64
CA VAL A 202 -21.38 0.59 -2.38
C VAL A 202 -22.47 1.02 -1.44
N ASN A 203 -23.08 2.19 -1.72
CA ASN A 203 -24.12 2.78 -0.90
C ASN A 203 -23.70 2.84 0.58
N GLY A 204 -22.49 3.34 0.86
CA GLY A 204 -21.91 3.41 2.21
C GLY A 204 -21.33 2.09 2.75
N HIS A 205 -21.62 0.95 2.14
CA HIS A 205 -21.19 -0.36 2.63
C HIS A 205 -19.84 -0.76 2.05
N HIS A 206 -18.87 -1.06 2.90
CA HIS A 206 -17.58 -1.61 2.47
C HIS A 206 -17.79 -2.97 1.79
N ILE A 207 -17.27 -3.14 0.58
CA ILE A 207 -17.34 -4.38 -0.21
C ILE A 207 -16.02 -5.15 -0.26
N GLY A 208 -15.02 -4.65 0.47
CA GLY A 208 -13.74 -5.31 0.66
C GLY A 208 -12.59 -4.67 -0.12
N ARG A 209 -11.41 -5.23 0.13
CA ARG A 209 -10.13 -4.78 -0.42
C ARG A 209 -9.84 -5.45 -1.75
N TYR A 210 -9.49 -4.69 -2.78
CA TYR A 210 -9.01 -5.26 -4.04
C TYR A 210 -7.51 -5.07 -4.16
N TRP A 211 -6.83 -6.03 -4.78
CA TRP A 211 -5.43 -5.91 -5.11
C TRP A 211 -5.12 -6.74 -6.36
N THR A 212 -4.83 -6.04 -7.45
CA THR A 212 -4.51 -6.63 -8.74
C THR A 212 -3.04 -7.08 -8.77
N LEU A 213 -2.69 -8.08 -7.95
CA LEU A 213 -1.38 -8.76 -8.04
C LEU A 213 -1.43 -9.81 -9.13
N VAL A 214 -0.38 -9.92 -9.96
CA VAL A 214 -0.30 -10.97 -10.97
C VAL A 214 0.24 -12.25 -10.33
N ALA A 215 -0.46 -13.36 -10.51
CA ALA A 215 -0.03 -14.67 -10.04
C ALA A 215 1.27 -15.11 -10.76
N PRO A 216 2.11 -15.95 -10.13
CA PRO A 216 3.25 -16.57 -10.80
C PRO A 216 2.83 -17.21 -12.14
N LYS A 217 3.72 -17.16 -13.13
CA LYS A 217 3.46 -17.76 -14.45
C LYS A 217 3.51 -19.30 -14.40
N ASP A 218 4.25 -19.84 -13.44
CA ASP A 218 4.47 -21.27 -13.26
C ASP A 218 3.64 -21.82 -12.08
N GLY A 219 3.53 -23.15 -11.99
CA GLY A 219 2.82 -23.85 -10.91
C GLY A 219 1.46 -24.42 -11.34
N CYS A 220 0.82 -23.82 -12.34
CA CYS A 220 -0.44 -24.34 -12.89
C CYS A 220 -0.19 -25.54 -13.80
N GLN A 221 -0.71 -26.70 -13.41
CA GLN A 221 -0.67 -27.89 -14.25
C GLN A 221 -1.59 -27.73 -15.46
N ARG A 222 -1.15 -28.22 -16.63
CA ARG A 222 -1.99 -28.24 -17.83
C ARG A 222 -3.18 -29.19 -17.71
N ILE A 223 -3.03 -30.26 -16.94
CA ILE A 223 -4.05 -31.29 -16.71
C ILE A 223 -4.09 -31.55 -15.22
N CYS A 224 -5.26 -31.43 -14.61
CA CYS A 224 -5.52 -31.82 -13.22
C CYS A 224 -6.23 -33.18 -13.22
N ASP A 225 -5.57 -34.22 -12.71
CA ASP A 225 -6.17 -35.54 -12.53
C ASP A 225 -6.68 -35.69 -11.08
N TYR A 226 -7.94 -36.07 -10.92
CA TYR A 226 -8.55 -36.29 -9.62
C TYR A 226 -7.93 -37.48 -8.87
N ARG A 227 -7.34 -38.44 -9.58
CA ARG A 227 -6.74 -39.64 -8.99
C ARG A 227 -5.40 -39.32 -8.30
N GLY A 228 -5.04 -40.14 -7.32
CA GLY A 228 -3.80 -40.01 -6.57
C GLY A 228 -3.83 -38.92 -5.49
N PRO A 229 -2.75 -38.78 -4.71
CA PRO A 229 -2.70 -37.86 -3.59
C PRO A 229 -2.93 -36.41 -4.03
N TYR A 230 -3.59 -35.63 -3.18
CA TYR A 230 -3.85 -34.21 -3.38
C TYR A 230 -2.91 -33.36 -2.54
N ASN A 231 -2.49 -32.22 -3.10
CA ASN A 231 -1.86 -31.11 -2.38
C ASN A 231 -2.41 -29.79 -2.95
N SER A 232 -2.12 -28.66 -2.27
CA SER A 232 -2.64 -27.34 -2.64
C SER A 232 -2.28 -26.92 -4.07
N ASP A 233 -1.15 -27.40 -4.59
CA ASP A 233 -0.58 -26.94 -5.85
C ASP A 233 -1.04 -27.76 -7.05
N LYS A 234 -1.60 -28.96 -6.80
CA LYS A 234 -1.94 -29.97 -7.81
C LYS A 234 -2.83 -29.44 -8.94
N CYS A 235 -3.82 -28.61 -8.60
CA CYS A 235 -4.85 -28.17 -9.56
C CYS A 235 -5.02 -26.64 -9.56
N THR A 236 -3.92 -25.92 -9.41
CA THR A 236 -3.91 -24.45 -9.50
C THR A 236 -4.20 -23.98 -10.93
N THR A 237 -4.88 -22.83 -11.05
CA THR A 237 -5.27 -22.23 -12.33
C THR A 237 -5.01 -20.73 -12.32
N ASN A 238 -5.16 -20.07 -13.47
CA ASN A 238 -4.99 -18.62 -13.62
C ASN A 238 -3.57 -18.08 -13.34
N CYS A 239 -2.54 -18.91 -13.53
CA CYS A 239 -1.15 -18.45 -13.54
C CYS A 239 -0.94 -17.34 -14.58
N GLY A 240 -0.12 -16.34 -14.23
CA GLY A 240 0.13 -15.16 -15.05
C GLY A 240 -1.05 -14.19 -15.20
N LYS A 241 -2.19 -14.44 -14.53
CA LYS A 241 -3.34 -13.52 -14.49
C LYS A 241 -3.42 -12.80 -13.14
N PRO A 242 -4.21 -11.72 -13.01
CA PRO A 242 -4.51 -11.13 -11.72
C PRO A 242 -5.09 -12.18 -10.74
N THR A 243 -4.55 -12.20 -9.53
CA THR A 243 -4.98 -13.03 -8.40
C THR A 243 -6.45 -12.76 -8.00
N GLN A 244 -6.92 -11.54 -8.25
CA GLN A 244 -8.31 -11.14 -8.13
C GLN A 244 -8.62 -10.01 -9.12
N SER A 245 -9.59 -10.23 -10.01
CA SER A 245 -10.12 -9.17 -10.90
C SER A 245 -11.51 -8.71 -10.44
N CYS A 246 -12.36 -9.64 -10.03
CA CYS A 246 -13.75 -9.36 -9.68
C CYS A 246 -14.01 -9.46 -8.19
N LYS A 247 -14.75 -8.49 -7.65
CA LYS A 247 -15.33 -8.52 -6.30
C LYS A 247 -16.81 -8.87 -6.40
N ILE A 248 -17.12 -10.15 -6.19
CA ILE A 248 -18.51 -10.64 -6.12
C ILE A 248 -19.13 -10.19 -4.80
N LYS A 249 -20.35 -9.68 -4.84
CA LYS A 249 -21.14 -9.47 -3.62
C LYS A 249 -22.49 -10.16 -3.72
N ASN A 250 -22.68 -11.18 -2.87
CA ASN A 250 -24.00 -11.68 -2.47
C ASN A 250 -24.22 -11.23 -1.02
N TYR A 251 -24.86 -10.07 -0.83
CA TYR A 251 -25.40 -9.69 0.48
C TYR A 251 -26.84 -9.22 0.29
N PRO A 252 -27.83 -9.86 0.95
CA PRO A 252 -29.24 -9.48 0.84
C PRO A 252 -29.54 -8.08 1.41
N GLU A 253 -28.60 -7.48 2.15
CA GLU A 253 -28.78 -6.18 2.82
C GLU A 253 -28.34 -4.97 1.98
N ILE A 254 -27.76 -5.19 0.81
CA ILE A 254 -27.33 -4.09 -0.08
C ILE A 254 -28.30 -4.05 -1.24
N ASN A 255 -29.32 -3.22 -1.08
CA ASN A 255 -30.16 -2.81 -2.20
C ASN A 255 -29.24 -2.07 -3.19
N LEU A 256 -28.94 -2.75 -4.30
CA LEU A 256 -28.32 -2.13 -5.48
C LEU A 256 -29.35 -1.26 -6.19
#